data_AF-A0A3B9JH89-F1
#
_entry.id   AF-A0A3B9JH89-F1
#
_cell.length_a   1.000
_cell.length_b   1.000
_cell.length_c   1.000
_cell.angle_alpha   90.00
_cell.angle_beta   90.00
_cell.angle_gamma   90.00
#
_symmetry.space_group_name_H-M   'P 1'
#
loop_
_entity.id
_entity.type
_entity.pdbx_description
1 polymer ?
#
loop_
_entity_poly.entity_id
_entity_poly.type
_entity_poly.pdbx_seq_one_letter_code
_entity_poly.pdbx_strand_id
1 'polypeptide(L)'
;MNRVFDRTFLQYQLASLRHNKYKKNVFFPNILLLLAAVFFFDRPIFATGFIALAAGVIAYGHFRFKKEANASEEKFDLFLEKRFREYDKQMKKKKDTSFIVQRYAIGTEIGKVEVDEAIEKITQAMKEDPQSKRYIYNFLLSLYILKYGEDTKKIPGEYIEYLDKVYKTEQNINILTEAIKNAIWLKDYGKAIKLSEKAENELKSIKKIRNPAFNAIYRTTIISVPYYKGVAHKNTNNGKKARESFDNALKHCKADKLKMKILEIKN
;
A
#
# COMPACT_ATOMS: atom_id res chain seq x y z
N MET A 1 -0.65 -14.60 -13.55
CA MET A 1 -0.49 -13.56 -12.51
C MET A 1 0.99 -13.51 -12.19
N ASN A 2 1.71 -12.47 -12.61
CA ASN A 2 3.19 -12.48 -12.64
C ASN A 2 3.81 -11.44 -11.69
N ARG A 3 3.16 -11.15 -10.56
CA ARG A 3 3.55 -10.05 -9.66
C ARG A 3 3.44 -10.48 -8.19
N VAL A 4 4.38 -10.01 -7.36
CA VAL A 4 4.42 -10.20 -5.90
C VAL A 4 3.56 -9.16 -5.17
N PHE A 5 3.47 -7.96 -5.73
CA PHE A 5 2.67 -6.85 -5.19
C PHE A 5 1.50 -6.48 -6.11
N ASP A 6 0.41 -5.96 -5.53
CA ASP A 6 -0.49 -5.12 -6.32
C ASP A 6 0.19 -3.76 -6.56
N ARG A 7 0.83 -3.64 -7.72
CA ARG A 7 1.56 -2.43 -8.15
C ARG A 7 0.73 -1.17 -8.02
N THR A 8 -0.58 -1.25 -8.24
CA THR A 8 -1.46 -0.07 -8.23
C THR A 8 -1.53 0.52 -6.83
N PHE A 9 -1.77 -0.33 -5.82
CA PHE A 9 -1.84 0.10 -4.43
C PHE A 9 -0.46 0.38 -3.85
N LEU A 10 0.58 -0.37 -4.24
CA LEU A 10 1.96 -0.09 -3.83
C LEU A 10 2.40 1.30 -4.31
N GLN A 11 2.16 1.63 -5.59
CA GLN A 11 2.45 2.94 -6.16
C GLN A 11 1.70 4.05 -5.41
N TYR A 12 0.41 3.86 -5.14
CA TYR A 12 -0.41 4.81 -4.39
C TYR A 12 0.11 5.02 -2.95
N GLN A 13 0.49 3.94 -2.26
CA GLN A 13 1.04 3.99 -0.91
C GLN A 13 2.35 4.76 -0.86
N LEU A 14 3.23 4.54 -1.83
CA LEU A 14 4.52 5.22 -1.91
C LEU A 14 4.38 6.71 -2.23
N ALA A 15 3.49 7.07 -3.14
CA ALA A 15 3.13 8.47 -3.42
C ALA A 15 2.54 9.13 -2.17
N SER A 16 1.66 8.43 -1.45
CA SER A 16 1.08 8.90 -0.19
C SER A 16 2.14 9.10 0.89
N LEU A 17 3.12 8.20 1.01
CA LEU A 17 4.24 8.31 1.96
C LEU A 17 5.07 9.56 1.70
N ARG A 18 5.46 9.78 0.45
CA ARG A 18 6.25 10.95 0.05
C ARG A 18 5.48 12.25 0.28
N HIS A 19 4.19 12.27 -0.07
CA HIS A 19 3.32 13.41 0.19
C HIS A 19 3.17 13.70 1.68
N ASN A 20 2.96 12.68 2.51
CA ASN A 20 2.84 12.84 3.96
C ASN A 20 4.15 13.32 4.61
N LYS A 21 5.31 12.82 4.15
CA LYS A 21 6.63 13.31 4.59
C LYS A 21 6.83 14.78 4.20
N TYR A 22 6.49 15.13 2.96
CA TYR A 22 6.54 16.52 2.51
C TYR A 22 5.64 17.41 3.36
N LYS A 23 4.37 17.04 3.55
CA LYS A 23 3.41 17.79 4.37
C LYS A 23 3.94 18.02 5.78
N LYS A 24 4.55 17.00 6.40
CA LYS A 24 5.17 17.13 7.72
C LYS A 24 6.28 18.19 7.72
N ASN A 25 7.13 18.19 6.69
CA ASN A 25 8.27 19.10 6.61
C ASN A 25 7.88 20.55 6.26
N VAL A 26 6.82 20.75 5.48
CA VAL A 26 6.37 22.10 5.07
C VAL A 26 5.29 22.70 5.97
N PHE A 27 4.77 21.95 6.94
CA PHE A 27 3.71 22.43 7.83
C PHE A 27 4.12 23.67 8.61
N PHE A 28 5.27 23.62 9.30
CA PHE A 28 5.76 24.74 10.10
C PHE A 28 6.20 25.94 9.25
N PRO A 29 6.98 25.76 8.15
CA PRO A 29 7.26 26.86 7.22
C PRO A 29 6.01 27.55 6.67
N ASN A 30 4.95 26.79 6.35
CA ASN A 30 3.69 27.40 5.89
C ASN A 30 2.99 28.21 6.99
N ILE A 31 3.05 27.79 8.25
CA ILE A 31 2.54 28.60 9.37
C ILE A 31 3.32 29.91 9.47
N LEU A 32 4.65 29.87 9.36
CA LEU A 32 5.46 31.08 9.39
C LEU A 32 5.14 32.04 8.25
N LEU A 33 4.89 31.54 7.04
CA LEU A 33 4.46 32.37 5.91
C LEU A 33 3.11 33.05 6.20
N LEU A 34 2.14 32.32 6.78
CA LEU A 34 0.84 32.90 7.12
C LEU A 34 0.94 33.91 8.27
N LEU A 35 1.78 33.67 9.28
CA LEU A 35 2.05 34.63 10.34
C LEU A 35 2.76 35.88 9.81
N ALA A 36 3.70 35.72 8.87
CA ALA A 36 4.32 36.85 8.18
C ALA A 36 3.28 37.67 7.39
N ALA A 37 2.32 37.01 6.74
CA ALA A 37 1.23 37.71 6.07
C ALA A 37 0.38 38.55 7.03
N VAL A 38 0.11 38.04 8.23
CA VAL A 38 -0.59 38.79 9.30
C VAL A 38 0.27 39.95 9.81
N PHE A 39 1.56 39.73 10.02
CA PHE A 39 2.48 40.79 10.48
C PHE A 39 2.60 41.94 9.47
N PHE A 40 2.60 41.62 8.17
CA PHE A 40 2.68 42.61 7.09
C PHE A 40 1.29 43.04 6.56
N PHE A 41 0.22 42.91 7.34
CA PHE A 41 -1.15 43.21 6.90
C PHE A 41 -1.30 44.64 6.34
N ASP A 42 -0.63 45.62 6.96
CA ASP A 42 -0.65 47.02 6.52
C ASP A 42 0.15 47.27 5.22
N ARG A 43 0.83 46.25 4.69
CA ARG A 43 1.53 46.30 3.40
C ARG A 43 0.97 45.22 2.46
N PRO A 44 -0.13 45.50 1.74
CA PRO A 44 -0.91 44.49 1.02
C PRO A 44 -0.10 43.65 0.02
N ILE A 45 0.87 44.26 -0.68
CA ILE A 45 1.73 43.56 -1.64
C ILE A 45 2.56 42.47 -0.94
N PHE A 46 3.13 42.77 0.23
CA PHE A 46 3.92 41.80 1.00
C PHE A 46 3.04 40.70 1.61
N ALA A 47 1.90 41.08 2.22
CA ALA A 47 0.96 40.11 2.76
C ALA A 47 0.44 39.13 1.68
N THR A 48 0.10 39.63 0.50
CA THR A 48 -0.34 38.82 -0.65
C THR A 48 0.78 37.90 -1.13
N GLY A 49 2.02 38.39 -1.18
CA GLY A 49 3.19 37.58 -1.56
C GLY A 49 3.39 36.37 -0.64
N PHE A 50 3.28 36.56 0.69
CA PHE A 50 3.39 35.45 1.65
C PHE A 50 2.24 34.44 1.53
N ILE A 51 1.01 34.90 1.32
CA ILE A 51 -0.16 34.04 1.08
C ILE A 51 0.04 33.22 -0.21
N ALA A 52 0.47 33.87 -1.30
CA ALA A 52 0.72 33.23 -2.57
C ALA A 52 1.81 32.15 -2.46
N LEU A 53 2.91 32.42 -1.74
CA LEU A 53 3.95 31.44 -1.47
C LEU A 53 3.42 30.24 -0.66
N ALA A 54 2.65 30.48 0.40
CA ALA A 54 2.05 29.42 1.21
C ALA A 54 1.12 28.53 0.36
N ALA A 55 0.28 29.14 -0.48
CA ALA A 55 -0.58 28.43 -1.42
C ALA A 55 0.24 27.61 -2.44
N GLY A 56 1.32 28.18 -2.98
CA GLY A 56 2.23 27.51 -3.92
C GLY A 56 2.89 26.26 -3.33
N VAL A 57 3.36 26.33 -2.07
CA VAL A 57 3.93 25.17 -1.36
C VAL A 57 2.91 24.04 -1.21
N ILE A 58 1.64 24.38 -0.90
CA ILE A 58 0.55 23.40 -0.79
C ILE A 58 0.22 22.80 -2.16
N ALA A 59 0.10 23.63 -3.19
CA ALA A 59 -0.19 23.22 -4.56
C ALA A 59 0.89 22.28 -5.11
N TYR A 60 2.17 22.61 -4.90
CA TYR A 60 3.30 21.76 -5.30
C TYR A 60 3.25 20.38 -4.64
N GLY A 61 2.87 20.30 -3.36
CA GLY A 61 2.68 19.02 -2.67
C GLY A 61 1.60 18.14 -3.30
N HIS A 62 0.49 18.73 -3.74
CA HIS A 62 -0.60 18.03 -4.42
C HIS A 62 -0.21 17.60 -5.83
N PHE A 63 0.42 18.49 -6.59
CA PHE A 63 0.92 18.20 -7.93
C PHE A 63 1.88 17.01 -7.91
N ARG A 64 2.86 17.00 -6.98
CA ARG A 64 3.81 15.90 -6.84
C ARG A 64 3.11 14.58 -6.53
N PHE A 65 2.15 14.58 -5.60
CA PHE A 65 1.36 13.39 -5.29
C PHE A 65 0.66 12.84 -6.54
N LYS A 66 -0.06 13.69 -7.27
CA LYS A 66 -0.76 13.29 -8.51
C LYS A 66 0.22 12.72 -9.54
N LYS A 67 1.36 13.38 -9.74
CA LYS A 67 2.40 12.92 -10.68
C LYS A 67 2.95 11.54 -10.32
N GLU A 68 3.21 11.29 -9.03
CA GLU A 68 3.76 10.00 -8.57
C GLU A 68 2.72 8.88 -8.58
N ALA A 69 1.51 9.16 -8.11
CA ALA A 69 0.42 8.18 -8.06
C ALA A 69 -0.09 7.77 -9.46
N ASN A 70 0.14 8.61 -10.48
CA ASN A 70 -0.20 8.36 -11.88
C ASN A 70 1.02 8.04 -12.77
N ALA A 71 2.19 7.76 -12.19
CA ALA A 71 3.38 7.42 -12.98
C ALA A 71 3.16 6.16 -13.86
N SER A 72 3.84 6.13 -15.01
CA SER A 72 3.89 4.96 -15.90
C SER A 72 4.59 3.78 -15.21
N GLU A 73 4.37 2.57 -15.73
CA GLU A 73 5.00 1.36 -15.18
C GLU A 73 6.53 1.44 -15.24
N GLU A 74 7.09 1.89 -16.36
CA GLU A 74 8.55 2.09 -16.52
C GLU A 74 9.14 2.99 -15.43
N LYS A 75 8.48 4.12 -15.14
CA LYS A 75 8.93 5.04 -14.07
C LYS A 75 8.81 4.40 -12.70
N PHE A 76 7.83 3.54 -12.51
CA PHE A 76 7.65 2.80 -11.27
C PHE A 76 8.71 1.70 -11.10
N ASP A 77 9.07 1.01 -12.18
CA ASP A 77 10.15 0.01 -12.19
C ASP A 77 11.49 0.64 -11.81
N LEU A 78 11.86 1.79 -12.41
CA LEU A 78 13.06 2.56 -12.03
C LEU A 78 13.07 2.93 -10.53
N PHE A 79 11.89 3.22 -9.97
CA PHE A 79 11.76 3.48 -8.55
C PHE A 79 11.99 2.22 -7.71
N LEU A 80 11.42 1.08 -8.09
CA LEU A 80 11.60 -0.20 -7.40
C LEU A 80 13.07 -0.65 -7.47
N GLU A 81 13.75 -0.48 -8.61
CA GLU A 81 15.18 -0.74 -8.74
C GLU A 81 16.03 0.12 -7.80
N LYS A 82 15.67 1.40 -7.63
CA LYS A 82 16.35 2.26 -6.65
C LYS A 82 16.13 1.74 -5.23
N ARG A 83 14.91 1.29 -4.90
CA ARG A 83 14.60 0.73 -3.58
C ARG A 83 15.33 -0.57 -3.29
N PHE A 84 15.39 -1.45 -4.28
CA PHE A 84 16.16 -2.68 -4.21
C PHE A 84 17.63 -2.40 -3.83
N ARG A 85 18.29 -1.48 -4.54
CA ARG A 85 19.67 -1.05 -4.25
C ARG A 85 19.82 -0.37 -2.88
N GLU A 86 18.82 0.37 -2.43
CA GLU A 86 18.82 0.97 -1.09
C GLU A 86 18.79 -0.11 0.00
N TYR A 87 17.98 -1.17 -0.16
CA TYR A 87 17.93 -2.28 0.78
C TYR A 87 19.23 -3.09 0.80
N ASP A 88 19.86 -3.34 -0.35
CA ASP A 88 21.17 -4.00 -0.39
C ASP A 88 22.22 -3.25 0.46
N LYS A 89 22.22 -1.90 0.38
CA LYS A 89 23.09 -1.06 1.22
C LYS A 89 22.72 -1.11 2.70
N GLN A 90 21.44 -1.16 3.04
CA GLN A 90 20.98 -1.24 4.43
C GLN A 90 21.30 -2.59 5.07
N MET A 91 21.11 -3.68 4.32
CA MET A 91 21.42 -5.04 4.78
C MET A 91 22.92 -5.24 5.10
N LYS A 92 23.81 -4.56 4.35
CA LYS A 92 25.25 -4.53 4.68
C LYS A 92 25.56 -3.86 6.03
N LYS A 93 24.70 -2.95 6.49
CA LYS A 93 24.89 -2.23 7.76
C LYS A 93 24.21 -2.94 8.94
N LYS A 94 23.01 -3.47 8.71
CA LYS A 94 22.22 -4.16 9.73
C LYS A 94 21.38 -5.24 9.05
N LYS A 95 21.56 -6.49 9.49
CA LYS A 95 20.71 -7.62 9.08
C LYS A 95 19.39 -7.51 9.84
N ASP A 96 18.39 -6.89 9.20
CA ASP A 96 17.04 -6.71 9.72
C ASP A 96 16.06 -7.52 8.87
N THR A 97 15.26 -8.36 9.51
CA THR A 97 14.31 -9.26 8.85
C THR A 97 13.38 -8.51 7.91
N SER A 98 12.93 -7.30 8.28
CA SER A 98 12.05 -6.50 7.44
C SER A 98 12.74 -6.03 6.15
N PHE A 99 14.03 -5.72 6.20
CA PHE A 99 14.81 -5.35 5.02
C PHE A 99 15.07 -6.53 4.11
N ILE A 100 15.32 -7.71 4.68
CA ILE A 100 15.44 -8.95 3.91
C ILE A 100 14.15 -9.20 3.13
N VAL A 101 13.00 -9.26 3.82
CA VAL A 101 11.70 -9.52 3.20
C VAL A 101 11.40 -8.53 2.07
N GLN A 102 11.58 -7.23 2.32
CA GLN A 102 11.35 -6.20 1.32
C GLN A 102 12.31 -6.31 0.13
N ARG A 103 13.60 -6.56 0.37
CA ARG A 103 14.60 -6.71 -0.70
C ARG A 103 14.24 -7.86 -1.62
N TYR A 104 13.98 -9.04 -1.07
CA TYR A 104 13.73 -10.24 -1.88
C TYR A 104 12.38 -10.16 -2.58
N ALA A 105 11.32 -9.67 -1.91
CA ALA A 105 10.03 -9.45 -2.56
C ALA A 105 10.10 -8.43 -3.70
N ILE A 106 10.80 -7.29 -3.51
CA ILE A 106 11.01 -6.30 -4.58
C ILE A 106 11.89 -6.87 -5.68
N GLY A 107 12.96 -7.59 -5.34
CA GLY A 107 13.86 -8.21 -6.30
C GLY A 107 13.14 -9.18 -7.23
N THR A 108 12.25 -10.01 -6.69
CA THR A 108 11.40 -10.90 -7.47
C THR A 108 10.39 -10.13 -8.33
N GLU A 109 9.79 -9.06 -7.79
CA GLU A 109 8.85 -8.19 -8.52
C GLU A 109 9.46 -7.56 -9.79
N ILE A 110 10.77 -7.27 -9.78
CA ILE A 110 11.52 -6.64 -10.88
C ILE A 110 12.43 -7.62 -11.64
N GLY A 111 12.31 -8.93 -11.40
CA GLY A 111 13.09 -9.96 -12.11
C GLY A 111 14.60 -9.94 -11.84
N LYS A 112 15.04 -9.43 -10.68
CA LYS A 112 16.44 -9.46 -10.24
C LYS A 112 16.77 -10.62 -9.30
N VAL A 113 15.75 -11.34 -8.86
CA VAL A 113 15.84 -12.41 -7.86
C VAL A 113 14.83 -13.48 -8.24
N GLU A 114 15.30 -14.73 -8.36
CA GLU A 114 14.44 -15.86 -8.64
C GLU A 114 13.45 -16.12 -7.50
N VAL A 115 12.26 -16.61 -7.83
CA VAL A 115 11.20 -16.83 -6.84
C VAL A 115 11.65 -17.82 -5.76
N ASP A 116 12.40 -18.85 -6.15
CA ASP A 116 12.91 -19.87 -5.23
C ASP A 116 13.97 -19.32 -4.27
N GLU A 117 14.88 -18.47 -4.77
CA GLU A 117 15.85 -17.77 -3.93
C GLU A 117 15.14 -16.86 -2.91
N ALA A 118 14.10 -16.13 -3.34
CA ALA A 118 13.33 -15.28 -2.45
C ALA A 118 12.60 -16.07 -1.35
N ILE A 119 11.97 -17.19 -1.70
CA ILE A 119 11.30 -18.07 -0.73
C ILE A 119 12.31 -18.61 0.29
N GLU A 120 13.45 -19.12 -0.17
CA GLU A 120 14.50 -19.66 0.70
C GLU A 120 14.99 -18.60 1.71
N LYS A 121 15.38 -17.43 1.20
CA LYS A 121 16.00 -16.37 2.02
C LYS A 121 15.01 -15.72 2.98
N ILE A 122 13.75 -15.55 2.58
CA ILE A 122 12.70 -15.06 3.48
C ILE A 122 12.35 -16.10 4.55
N THR A 123 12.29 -17.38 4.18
CA THR A 123 12.04 -18.48 5.14
C THR A 123 13.18 -18.57 6.15
N GLN A 124 14.42 -18.43 5.72
CA GLN A 124 15.58 -18.38 6.61
C GLN A 124 15.49 -17.20 7.58
N ALA A 125 15.18 -15.99 7.08
CA ALA A 125 15.04 -14.81 7.94
C ALA A 125 13.91 -14.97 8.98
N MET A 126 12.83 -15.63 8.61
CA MET A 126 11.74 -15.97 9.52
C MET A 126 12.15 -16.97 10.61
N LYS A 127 13.02 -17.94 10.29
CA LYS A 127 13.58 -18.87 11.29
C LYS A 127 14.50 -18.15 12.27
N GLU A 128 15.29 -17.19 11.80
CA GLU A 128 16.18 -16.37 12.62
C GLU A 128 15.41 -15.39 13.53
N ASP A 129 14.24 -14.90 13.09
CA ASP A 129 13.35 -14.04 13.86
C ASP A 129 11.91 -14.58 13.86
N PRO A 130 11.55 -15.52 14.76
CA PRO A 130 10.22 -16.13 14.76
C PRO A 130 9.06 -15.16 15.02
N GLN A 131 9.31 -13.99 15.64
CA GLN A 131 8.28 -12.99 15.86
C GLN A 131 7.81 -12.37 14.53
N SER A 132 8.67 -12.39 13.50
CA SER A 132 8.34 -11.93 12.16
C SER A 132 7.31 -12.76 11.41
N LYS A 133 7.08 -14.01 11.86
CA LYS A 133 6.13 -14.97 11.26
C LYS A 133 4.79 -14.34 10.91
N ARG A 134 4.27 -13.49 11.81
CA ARG A 134 2.97 -12.81 11.66
C ARG A 134 2.88 -11.96 10.38
N TYR A 135 3.95 -11.31 9.93
CA TYR A 135 3.92 -10.50 8.71
C TYR A 135 4.52 -11.23 7.50
N ILE A 136 5.48 -12.14 7.71
CA ILE A 136 6.16 -12.86 6.62
C ILE A 136 5.25 -13.86 5.91
N TYR A 137 4.35 -14.53 6.62
CA TYR A 137 3.51 -15.58 6.03
C TYR A 137 2.73 -15.09 4.80
N ASN A 138 2.23 -13.87 4.82
CA ASN A 138 1.54 -13.30 3.66
C ASN A 138 2.48 -13.04 2.47
N PHE A 139 3.74 -12.66 2.71
CA PHE A 139 4.73 -12.48 1.64
C PHE A 139 5.16 -13.82 1.05
N LEU A 140 5.41 -14.83 1.89
CA LEU A 140 5.71 -16.18 1.43
C LEU A 140 4.55 -16.74 0.62
N LEU A 141 3.31 -16.57 1.09
CA LEU A 141 2.12 -16.97 0.33
C LEU A 141 2.06 -16.27 -1.03
N SER A 142 2.29 -14.96 -1.11
CA SER A 142 2.34 -14.24 -2.40
C SER A 142 3.40 -14.83 -3.36
N LEU A 143 4.58 -15.20 -2.85
CA LEU A 143 5.64 -15.83 -3.66
C LEU A 143 5.26 -17.23 -4.12
N TYR A 144 4.64 -18.04 -3.26
CA TYR A 144 4.14 -19.36 -3.63
C TYR A 144 3.02 -19.29 -4.67
N ILE A 145 2.09 -18.33 -4.56
CA ILE A 145 1.07 -18.09 -5.57
C ILE A 145 1.72 -17.63 -6.89
N LEU A 146 2.76 -16.79 -6.83
CA LEU A 146 3.52 -16.42 -8.03
C LEU A 146 4.17 -17.64 -8.70
N LYS A 147 4.72 -18.57 -7.91
CA LYS A 147 5.39 -19.77 -8.42
C LYS A 147 4.43 -20.81 -9.00
N TYR A 148 3.34 -21.10 -8.28
CA TYR A 148 2.47 -22.24 -8.59
C TYR A 148 1.09 -21.83 -9.12
N GLY A 149 0.80 -20.53 -9.18
CA GLY A 149 -0.50 -20.01 -9.59
C GLY A 149 -1.61 -20.47 -8.66
N GLU A 150 -2.64 -21.07 -9.25
CA GLU A 150 -3.83 -21.56 -8.57
C GLU A 150 -3.69 -23.00 -8.07
N ASP A 151 -2.55 -23.66 -8.31
CA ASP A 151 -2.29 -25.02 -7.84
C ASP A 151 -1.96 -25.02 -6.35
N THR A 152 -3.00 -24.86 -5.54
CA THR A 152 -2.92 -24.77 -4.07
C THR A 152 -2.31 -26.02 -3.43
N LYS A 153 -2.32 -27.18 -4.12
CA LYS A 153 -1.72 -28.42 -3.63
C LYS A 153 -0.19 -28.34 -3.53
N LYS A 154 0.45 -27.45 -4.28
CA LYS A 154 1.91 -27.20 -4.24
C LYS A 154 2.32 -26.11 -3.27
N ILE A 155 1.35 -25.36 -2.74
CA ILE A 155 1.58 -24.33 -1.73
C ILE A 155 1.56 -25.01 -0.35
N PRO A 156 2.56 -24.79 0.51
CA PRO A 156 2.53 -25.37 1.86
C PRO A 156 1.26 -24.93 2.61
N GLY A 157 0.49 -25.92 3.10
CA GLY A 157 -0.85 -25.71 3.65
C GLY A 157 -0.89 -24.70 4.81
N GLU A 158 0.18 -24.64 5.61
CA GLU A 158 0.30 -23.70 6.73
C GLU A 158 0.14 -22.23 6.31
N TYR A 159 0.55 -21.85 5.08
CA TYR A 159 0.42 -20.48 4.60
C TYR A 159 -1.02 -20.16 4.19
N ILE A 160 -1.75 -21.16 3.67
CA ILE A 160 -3.17 -21.04 3.32
C ILE A 160 -4.02 -20.99 4.59
N GLU A 161 -3.77 -21.91 5.54
CA GLU A 161 -4.44 -21.97 6.85
C GLU A 161 -4.21 -20.69 7.67
N TYR A 162 -3.07 -20.02 7.47
CA TYR A 162 -2.79 -18.75 8.10
C TYR A 162 -3.81 -17.67 7.76
N LEU A 163 -4.44 -17.70 6.58
CA LEU A 163 -5.52 -16.76 6.23
C LEU A 163 -6.71 -16.88 7.20
N ASP A 164 -7.04 -18.09 7.65
CA ASP A 164 -8.10 -18.32 8.65
C ASP A 164 -7.68 -17.83 10.04
N LYS A 165 -6.40 -18.02 10.40
CA LYS A 165 -5.84 -17.47 11.65
C LYS A 165 -5.88 -15.94 11.66
N VAL A 166 -5.55 -15.30 10.53
CA VAL A 166 -5.60 -13.85 10.35
C VAL A 166 -7.03 -13.35 10.56
N TYR A 167 -8.02 -13.99 9.93
CA TYR A 167 -9.43 -13.64 10.14
C TYR A 167 -9.84 -13.71 11.63
N LYS A 168 -9.34 -14.69 12.40
CA LYS A 168 -9.71 -14.80 13.83
C LYS A 168 -8.99 -13.80 14.72
N THR A 169 -7.69 -13.59 14.54
CA THR A 169 -6.84 -12.96 15.57
C THR A 169 -6.22 -11.63 15.17
N GLU A 170 -6.16 -11.31 13.86
CA GLU A 170 -5.42 -10.15 13.39
C GLU A 170 -6.24 -8.85 13.48
N GLN A 171 -5.63 -7.78 14.00
CA GLN A 171 -6.19 -6.43 14.08
C GLN A 171 -5.40 -5.42 13.23
N ASN A 172 -4.17 -5.78 12.84
CA ASN A 172 -3.32 -4.97 12.00
C ASN A 172 -3.85 -4.97 10.57
N ILE A 173 -4.36 -3.82 10.18
CA ILE A 173 -5.01 -3.59 8.90
C ILE A 173 -4.07 -3.80 7.71
N ASN A 174 -2.77 -3.58 7.87
CA ASN A 174 -1.80 -3.88 6.81
C ASN A 174 -1.72 -5.38 6.54
N ILE A 175 -1.70 -6.19 7.60
CA ILE A 175 -1.66 -7.66 7.51
C ILE A 175 -2.98 -8.19 6.95
N LEU A 176 -4.11 -7.63 7.39
CA LEU A 176 -5.43 -7.94 6.83
C LEU A 176 -5.49 -7.61 5.33
N THR A 177 -4.95 -6.47 4.90
CA THR A 177 -4.95 -6.07 3.48
C THR A 177 -4.16 -7.06 2.62
N GLU A 178 -2.98 -7.49 3.07
CA GLU A 178 -2.18 -8.50 2.37
C GLU A 178 -2.88 -9.86 2.34
N ALA A 179 -3.56 -10.26 3.43
CA ALA A 179 -4.35 -11.49 3.46
C ALA A 179 -5.55 -11.43 2.50
N ILE A 180 -6.25 -10.29 2.40
CA ILE A 180 -7.34 -10.08 1.43
C ILE A 180 -6.80 -10.24 0.00
N LYS A 181 -5.68 -9.58 -0.32
CA LYS A 181 -5.01 -9.69 -1.63
C LYS A 181 -4.69 -11.15 -1.96
N ASN A 182 -4.08 -11.87 -1.03
CA ASN A 182 -3.75 -13.28 -1.22
C ASN A 182 -5.02 -14.15 -1.41
N ALA A 183 -6.09 -13.90 -0.67
CA ALA A 183 -7.37 -14.59 -0.86
C ALA A 183 -7.97 -14.32 -2.25
N ILE A 184 -7.91 -13.08 -2.75
CA ILE A 184 -8.32 -12.74 -4.13
C ILE A 184 -7.48 -13.50 -5.16
N TRP A 185 -6.16 -13.55 -4.97
CA TRP A 185 -5.25 -14.24 -5.89
C TRP A 185 -5.42 -15.75 -5.91
N LEU A 186 -5.82 -16.34 -4.77
CA LEU A 186 -6.23 -17.75 -4.65
C LEU A 186 -7.67 -18.00 -5.16
N LYS A 187 -8.38 -16.97 -5.62
CA LYS A 187 -9.81 -17.01 -5.98
C LYS A 187 -10.73 -17.48 -4.86
N ASP A 188 -10.30 -17.41 -3.61
CA ASP A 188 -11.15 -17.65 -2.43
C ASP A 188 -11.92 -16.37 -2.10
N TYR A 189 -12.90 -16.05 -2.96
CA TYR A 189 -13.68 -14.82 -2.86
C TYR A 189 -14.53 -14.76 -1.59
N GLY A 190 -14.99 -15.91 -1.09
CA GLY A 190 -15.70 -16.00 0.19
C GLY A 190 -14.82 -15.56 1.36
N LYS A 191 -13.56 -16.01 1.41
CA LYS A 191 -12.59 -15.58 2.41
C LYS A 191 -12.17 -14.13 2.23
N ALA A 192 -11.99 -13.68 0.99
CA ALA A 192 -11.69 -12.27 0.71
C ALA A 192 -12.78 -11.33 1.22
N ILE A 193 -14.06 -11.68 1.07
CA ILE A 193 -15.20 -10.90 1.62
C ILE A 193 -15.12 -10.84 3.14
N LYS A 194 -14.99 -11.99 3.82
CA LYS A 194 -14.92 -12.05 5.30
C LYS A 194 -13.75 -11.24 5.86
N LEU A 195 -12.56 -11.39 5.26
CA LEU A 195 -11.38 -10.62 5.65
C LEU A 195 -11.57 -9.12 5.40
N SER A 196 -12.24 -8.73 4.30
CA SER A 196 -12.55 -7.34 3.99
C SER A 196 -13.51 -6.72 4.99
N GLU A 197 -14.58 -7.43 5.36
CA GLU A 197 -15.53 -7.00 6.39
C GLU A 197 -14.85 -6.81 7.75
N LYS A 198 -13.93 -7.72 8.11
CA LYS A 198 -13.10 -7.55 9.30
C LYS A 198 -12.23 -6.29 9.20
N ALA A 199 -11.50 -6.11 8.09
CA ALA A 199 -10.65 -4.94 7.90
C ALA A 199 -11.42 -3.62 7.94
N GLU A 200 -12.64 -3.58 7.39
CA GLU A 200 -13.54 -2.43 7.47
C GLU A 200 -13.96 -2.11 8.91
N ASN A 201 -14.22 -3.14 9.73
CA ASN A 201 -14.53 -2.95 11.14
C ASN A 201 -13.33 -2.43 11.94
N GLU A 202 -12.14 -2.99 11.72
CA GLU A 202 -10.90 -2.50 12.34
C GLU A 202 -10.61 -1.05 11.93
N LEU A 203 -10.85 -0.69 10.66
CA LEU A 203 -10.64 0.66 10.12
C LEU A 203 -11.46 1.72 10.86
N LYS A 204 -12.66 1.39 11.36
CA LYS A 204 -13.51 2.33 12.11
C LYS A 204 -12.89 2.76 13.44
N SER A 205 -12.05 1.92 14.04
CA SER A 205 -11.39 2.21 15.32
C SER A 205 -10.16 3.11 15.18
N ILE A 206 -9.60 3.23 13.97
CA ILE A 206 -8.38 3.99 13.72
C ILE A 206 -8.66 5.50 13.76
N LYS A 207 -8.09 6.17 14.77
CA LYS A 207 -8.04 7.63 14.87
C LYS A 207 -6.99 8.22 13.92
N LYS A 208 -7.02 9.56 13.78
CA LYS A 208 -6.09 10.34 12.94
C LYS A 208 -4.62 9.95 13.16
N ILE A 209 -3.98 9.44 12.11
CA ILE A 209 -2.59 9.00 12.14
C ILE A 209 -1.64 10.15 11.78
N ARG A 210 -0.73 10.49 12.71
CA ARG A 210 0.29 11.54 12.51
C ARG A 210 1.56 11.02 11.83
N ASN A 211 1.95 9.78 12.08
CA ASN A 211 3.14 9.20 11.47
C ASN A 211 2.95 9.06 9.94
N PRO A 212 3.84 9.63 9.09
CA PRO A 212 3.69 9.61 7.64
C PRO A 212 3.56 8.20 7.03
N ALA A 213 4.27 7.21 7.57
CA ALA A 213 4.24 5.83 7.08
C ALA A 213 2.90 5.17 7.37
N PHE A 214 2.46 5.18 8.62
CA PHE A 214 1.16 4.63 9.00
C PHE A 214 0.00 5.35 8.32
N ASN A 215 0.10 6.67 8.10
CA ASN A 215 -0.93 7.44 7.37
C ASN A 215 -0.98 7.05 5.89
N ALA A 216 0.17 6.75 5.27
CA ALA A 216 0.21 6.27 3.90
C ALA A 216 -0.43 4.89 3.73
N ILE A 217 -0.17 3.98 4.67
CA ILE A 217 -0.83 2.67 4.73
C ILE A 217 -2.34 2.87 4.86
N TYR A 218 -2.78 3.62 5.87
CA TYR A 218 -4.21 3.90 6.10
C TYR A 218 -4.92 4.48 4.86
N ARG A 219 -4.33 5.51 4.22
CA ARG A 219 -4.88 6.12 3.00
C ARG A 219 -5.00 5.15 1.83
N THR A 220 -4.14 4.14 1.79
CA THR A 220 -4.16 3.11 0.76
C THR A 220 -5.23 2.07 1.11
N THR A 221 -5.27 1.62 2.37
CA THR A 221 -6.24 0.62 2.84
C THR A 221 -7.69 1.06 2.65
N ILE A 222 -8.03 2.31 2.96
CA ILE A 222 -9.42 2.82 2.78
C ILE A 222 -9.89 2.80 1.31
N ILE A 223 -8.99 2.51 0.36
CA ILE A 223 -9.30 2.31 -1.05
C ILE A 223 -9.16 0.82 -1.41
N SER A 224 -8.06 0.17 -1.00
CA SER A 224 -7.76 -1.20 -1.42
C SER A 224 -8.71 -2.24 -0.83
N VAL A 225 -9.12 -2.09 0.42
CA VAL A 225 -10.08 -3.02 1.06
C VAL A 225 -11.44 -2.99 0.34
N PRO A 226 -12.12 -1.84 0.16
CA PRO A 226 -13.37 -1.80 -0.57
C PRO A 226 -13.19 -2.20 -2.06
N TYR A 227 -12.04 -1.92 -2.67
CA TYR A 227 -11.74 -2.41 -4.01
C TYR A 227 -11.71 -3.94 -4.08
N TYR A 228 -10.91 -4.61 -3.22
CA TYR A 228 -10.83 -6.06 -3.21
C TYR A 228 -12.16 -6.71 -2.84
N LYS A 229 -12.93 -6.12 -1.91
CA LYS A 229 -14.28 -6.55 -1.60
C LYS A 229 -15.21 -6.46 -2.81
N GLY A 230 -15.12 -5.38 -3.58
CA GLY A 230 -15.86 -5.20 -4.84
C GLY A 230 -15.50 -6.27 -5.89
N VAL A 231 -14.21 -6.55 -6.06
CA VAL A 231 -13.72 -7.64 -6.93
C VAL A 231 -14.28 -8.99 -6.49
N ALA A 232 -14.23 -9.30 -5.18
CA ALA A 232 -14.77 -10.55 -4.66
C ALA A 232 -16.29 -10.66 -4.90
N HIS A 233 -17.07 -9.62 -4.59
CA HIS A 233 -18.51 -9.61 -4.83
C HIS A 233 -18.87 -9.74 -6.32
N LYS A 234 -18.10 -9.12 -7.23
CA LYS A 234 -18.31 -9.26 -8.68
C LYS A 234 -18.14 -10.73 -9.10
N ASN A 235 -17.11 -11.41 -8.58
CA ASN A 235 -16.83 -12.81 -8.88
C ASN A 235 -17.76 -13.82 -8.17
N THR A 236 -18.52 -13.38 -7.15
CA THR A 236 -19.58 -14.19 -6.52
C THR A 236 -20.98 -13.80 -7.03
N ASN A 237 -21.09 -13.19 -8.22
CA ASN A 237 -22.36 -12.76 -8.84
C ASN A 237 -23.22 -11.81 -7.99
N ASN A 238 -22.61 -11.04 -7.07
CA ASN A 238 -23.31 -10.05 -6.25
C ASN A 238 -23.02 -8.63 -6.77
N GLY A 239 -23.58 -8.32 -7.95
CA GLY A 239 -23.32 -7.05 -8.65
C GLY A 239 -23.69 -5.80 -7.86
N LYS A 240 -24.76 -5.85 -7.06
CA LYS A 240 -25.18 -4.73 -6.19
C LYS A 240 -24.11 -4.40 -5.14
N LYS A 241 -23.69 -5.39 -4.34
CA LYS A 241 -22.65 -5.19 -3.32
C LYS A 241 -21.28 -4.86 -3.94
N ALA A 242 -21.00 -5.39 -5.13
CA ALA A 242 -19.79 -5.05 -5.87
C ALA A 242 -19.75 -3.54 -6.19
N ARG A 243 -20.82 -2.99 -6.77
CA ARG A 243 -20.94 -1.56 -7.09
C ARG A 243 -20.81 -0.68 -5.84
N GLU A 244 -21.51 -1.02 -4.76
CA GLU A 244 -21.42 -0.30 -3.48
C GLU A 244 -19.97 -0.27 -2.93
N SER A 245 -19.26 -1.38 -3.04
CA SER A 245 -17.87 -1.49 -2.61
C SER A 245 -16.94 -0.64 -3.50
N PHE A 246 -17.12 -0.65 -4.82
CA PHE A 246 -16.34 0.21 -5.71
C PHE A 246 -16.62 1.70 -5.48
N ASP A 247 -17.86 2.09 -5.18
CA ASP A 247 -18.20 3.47 -4.82
C ASP A 247 -17.50 3.93 -3.53
N ASN A 248 -17.42 3.05 -2.54
CA ASN A 248 -16.64 3.31 -1.32
C ASN A 248 -15.15 3.49 -1.63
N ALA A 249 -14.56 2.69 -2.52
CA ALA A 249 -13.17 2.85 -2.94
C ALA A 249 -12.93 4.19 -3.68
N LEU A 250 -13.85 4.57 -4.58
CA LEU A 250 -13.75 5.80 -5.37
C LEU A 250 -13.83 7.06 -4.51
N LYS A 251 -14.63 7.06 -3.43
CA LYS A 251 -14.78 8.20 -2.51
C LYS A 251 -13.45 8.71 -1.95
N HIS A 252 -12.49 7.80 -1.75
CA HIS A 252 -11.20 8.11 -1.14
C HIS A 252 -10.04 8.15 -2.15
N CYS A 253 -10.26 7.69 -3.37
CA CYS A 253 -9.23 7.64 -4.40
C CYS A 253 -8.94 9.04 -4.97
N LYS A 254 -7.66 9.43 -4.95
CA LYS A 254 -7.20 10.72 -5.52
C LYS A 254 -6.33 10.58 -6.77
N ALA A 255 -6.02 9.35 -7.17
CA ALA A 255 -5.19 9.06 -8.33
C ALA A 255 -6.08 8.71 -9.53
N ASP A 256 -5.96 9.48 -10.60
CA ASP A 256 -6.84 9.36 -11.78
C ASP A 256 -6.67 7.98 -12.46
N LYS A 257 -5.44 7.46 -12.55
CA LYS A 257 -5.16 6.11 -13.06
C LYS A 257 -5.90 5.02 -12.29
N LEU A 258 -5.90 5.10 -10.95
CA LEU A 258 -6.61 4.15 -10.10
C LEU A 258 -8.14 4.35 -10.17
N LYS A 259 -8.62 5.60 -10.26
CA LYS A 259 -10.06 5.87 -10.47
C LYS A 259 -10.57 5.24 -11.76
N MET A 260 -9.87 5.44 -12.87
CA MET A 260 -10.25 4.86 -14.17
C MET A 260 -10.29 3.33 -14.09
N LYS A 261 -9.25 2.71 -13.53
CA LYS A 261 -9.22 1.25 -13.30
C LYS A 261 -10.42 0.76 -12.48
N ILE A 262 -10.81 1.47 -11.42
CA ILE A 262 -11.98 1.08 -10.60
C ILE A 262 -13.28 1.25 -11.40
N LEU A 263 -13.43 2.33 -12.16
CA LEU A 263 -14.62 2.59 -12.98
C LEU A 263 -14.79 1.56 -14.10
N GLU A 264 -13.71 1.17 -14.76
CA GLU A 264 -13.71 0.11 -15.79
C GLU A 264 -14.19 -1.23 -15.24
N ILE A 265 -13.79 -1.58 -14.00
CA ILE A 265 -14.22 -2.83 -13.36
C ILE A 265 -15.63 -2.71 -12.76
N LYS A 266 -16.06 -1.50 -12.36
CA LYS A 266 -17.39 -1.28 -11.81
C LYS A 266 -18.50 -1.48 -12.85
N ASN A 267 -18.23 -1.06 -14.09
CA ASN A 267 -19.13 -1.19 -15.23
C ASN A 267 -19.12 -2.62 -15.80
#